data_AF-A0A814A9E3-F1
#
_entry.id   AF-A0A814A9E3-F1
#
_cell.length_a   1.000
_cell.length_b   1.000
_cell.length_c   1.000
_cell.angle_alpha   90.00
_cell.angle_beta   90.00
_cell.angle_gamma   90.00
#
_symmetry.space_group_name_H-M   'P 1'
#
loop_
_entity.id
_entity.type
_entity.pdbx_description
1 polymer ?
#
loop_
_entity_poly.entity_id
_entity_poly.type
_entity_poly.pdbx_seq_one_letter_code
_entity_poly.pdbx_strand_id
1 'polypeptide(L)'
;MFSPQIEWSCSECESTVVDRRKYCTDCRSMLTWTYIGSGKSGLYTHYYRHRDNCNYCTPELEEERQQEMEEKRITVQQQFQVLDDSK
;
A
#
# COMPACT_ATOMS: atom_id res chain seq x y z
N MET A 1 6.69 19.64 -1.54
CA MET A 1 6.12 18.85 -0.43
C MET A 1 5.02 18.01 -1.04
N PHE A 2 5.24 16.70 -1.22
CA PHE A 2 4.22 15.78 -1.70
C PHE A 2 3.32 15.46 -0.51
N SER A 3 2.12 16.06 -0.49
CA SER A 3 1.09 15.67 0.48
C SER A 3 0.56 14.30 0.05
N PRO A 4 0.49 13.30 0.95
CA PRO A 4 -0.01 11.99 0.60
C PRO A 4 -1.42 12.15 0.04
N GLN A 5 -1.62 11.76 -1.21
CA GLN A 5 -2.90 11.97 -1.89
C GLN A 5 -3.99 11.00 -1.38
N ILE A 6 -3.63 10.08 -0.49
CA ILE A 6 -4.50 9.05 0.09
C ILE A 6 -4.57 9.25 1.61
N GLU A 7 -5.78 9.39 2.13
CA GLU A 7 -6.08 9.34 3.56
C GLU A 7 -6.68 7.99 3.94
N TRP A 8 -6.32 7.51 5.12
CA TRP A 8 -6.82 6.27 5.69
C TRP A 8 -7.65 6.56 6.94
N SER A 9 -8.83 5.94 7.05
CA SER A 9 -9.74 6.12 8.19
C SER A 9 -10.47 4.82 8.57
N CYS A 10 -10.89 4.65 9.83
CA CYS A 10 -11.81 3.56 10.23
C CYS A 10 -13.21 3.88 9.71
N SER A 11 -13.90 2.90 9.10
CA SER A 11 -15.29 3.08 8.65
C SER A 11 -16.30 3.29 9.78
N GLU A 12 -15.95 2.86 11.01
CA GLU A 12 -16.86 2.86 12.16
C GLU A 12 -16.61 4.01 13.14
N CYS A 13 -15.34 4.31 13.45
CA CYS A 13 -14.98 5.35 14.41
C CYS A 13 -14.35 6.58 13.76
N GLU A 14 -14.24 6.60 12.43
CA GLU A 14 -13.72 7.72 11.63
C GLU A 14 -12.31 8.18 12.02
N SER A 15 -11.59 7.39 12.83
CA SER A 15 -10.25 7.70 13.27
C SER A 15 -9.31 7.74 12.08
N THR A 16 -8.71 8.90 11.81
CA THR A 16 -7.62 9.02 10.84
C THR A 16 -6.41 8.24 11.36
N VAL A 17 -5.86 7.36 10.54
CA VAL A 17 -4.65 6.62 10.87
C VAL A 17 -3.48 7.12 10.05
N VAL A 18 -2.36 7.33 10.73
CA VAL A 18 -1.09 7.73 10.11
C VAL A 18 -0.41 6.55 9.43
N ASP A 19 -0.59 5.34 9.98
CA ASP A 19 -0.03 4.10 9.43
C ASP A 19 -1.02 3.38 8.52
N ARG A 20 -0.53 2.93 7.35
CA ARG A 20 -1.26 2.05 6.43
C ARG A 20 -1.43 0.65 7.04
N ARG A 21 -2.58 0.39 7.65
CA ARG A 21 -2.97 -0.93 8.21
C ARG A 21 -4.23 -1.48 7.55
N LYS A 22 -4.48 -2.78 7.64
CA LYS A 22 -5.72 -3.38 7.11
C LYS A 22 -6.94 -3.09 8.01
N TYR A 23 -6.70 -3.00 9.31
CA TYR A 23 -7.71 -2.82 10.34
C TYR A 23 -7.30 -1.71 11.30
N CYS A 24 -8.27 -0.98 11.81
CA CYS A 24 -8.05 -0.01 12.87
C CYS A 24 -7.76 -0.71 14.20
N THR A 25 -6.89 -0.09 15.01
CA THR A 25 -6.43 -0.65 16.28
C THR A 25 -7.56 -0.74 17.32
N ASP A 26 -8.46 0.23 17.34
CA ASP A 26 -9.49 0.36 18.38
C ASP A 26 -10.76 -0.42 18.03
N CYS A 27 -11.31 -0.14 16.84
CA CYS A 27 -12.58 -0.71 16.37
C CYS A 27 -12.38 -2.13 15.78
N ARG A 28 -11.14 -2.52 15.41
CA ARG A 28 -10.81 -3.69 14.56
C ARG A 28 -11.54 -3.74 13.22
N SER A 29 -12.29 -2.70 12.87
CA SER A 29 -12.97 -2.57 11.60
C SER A 29 -11.97 -2.31 10.48
N MET A 30 -12.37 -2.68 9.27
CA MET A 30 -11.55 -2.49 8.09
C MET A 30 -11.35 -1.01 7.81
N LEU A 31 -10.13 -0.63 7.41
CA LEU A 31 -9.88 0.74 7.00
C LEU A 31 -10.47 1.04 5.64
N THR A 32 -10.84 2.30 5.45
CA THR A 32 -11.15 2.90 4.16
C THR A 32 -10.02 3.80 3.70
N TRP A 33 -9.79 3.84 2.39
CA TRP A 33 -8.95 4.82 1.76
C TRP A 33 -9.82 5.90 1.11
N THR A 34 -9.33 7.13 1.07
CA THR A 34 -9.92 8.24 0.32
C THR A 34 -8.82 8.96 -0.43
N TYR A 35 -8.99 9.13 -1.74
CA TYR A 35 -8.09 9.93 -2.56
C TYR A 35 -8.54 11.39 -2.59
N ILE A 36 -7.73 12.27 -2.00
CA ILE A 36 -8.06 13.70 -1.81
C ILE A 36 -8.29 14.39 -3.16
N GLY A 37 -7.52 14.02 -4.20
CA GLY A 37 -7.58 14.69 -5.50
C GLY A 37 -8.83 14.41 -6.34
N SER A 38 -9.59 13.35 -6.05
CA SER A 38 -10.81 12.98 -6.79
C SER A 38 -12.01 12.63 -5.91
N GLY A 39 -11.83 12.61 -4.59
CA GLY A 39 -12.86 12.22 -3.63
C GLY A 39 -13.26 10.75 -3.68
N LYS A 40 -12.59 9.93 -4.49
CA LYS A 40 -12.86 8.49 -4.55
C LYS A 40 -12.45 7.82 -3.25
N SER A 41 -13.30 6.93 -2.75
CA SER A 41 -13.03 6.17 -1.54
C SER A 41 -13.40 4.70 -1.70
N GLY A 42 -12.88 3.87 -0.82
CA GLY A 42 -13.20 2.45 -0.79
C GLY A 42 -12.56 1.71 0.38
N LEU A 43 -12.86 0.43 0.50
CA LEU A 43 -12.25 -0.44 1.50
C LEU A 43 -10.77 -0.71 1.18
N TYR A 44 -9.96 -0.94 2.22
CA TYR A 44 -8.55 -1.31 2.12
C TYR A 44 -8.31 -2.46 1.14
N THR A 45 -9.16 -3.49 1.15
CA THR A 45 -9.03 -4.65 0.25
C THR A 45 -9.15 -4.28 -1.23
N HIS A 46 -9.88 -3.22 -1.55
CA HIS A 46 -10.07 -2.75 -2.93
C HIS A 46 -9.05 -1.69 -3.33
N TYR A 47 -8.26 -1.17 -2.38
CA TYR A 47 -7.26 -0.15 -2.64
C TYR A 47 -6.24 -0.59 -3.70
N TYR A 48 -5.60 -1.74 -3.50
CA TYR A 48 -4.57 -2.24 -4.43
C TYR A 48 -5.13 -2.47 -5.83
N ARG A 49 -6.33 -3.07 -5.91
CA ARG A 49 -7.01 -3.24 -7.20
C ARG A 49 -7.35 -1.89 -7.85
N HIS A 50 -7.79 -0.90 -7.09
CA HIS A 50 -8.09 0.43 -7.62
C HIS A 50 -6.83 1.13 -8.12
N ARG A 51 -5.76 1.08 -7.32
CA ARG A 51 -4.40 1.55 -7.66
C ARG A 51 -3.93 0.95 -8.99
N ASP A 52 -3.97 -0.37 -9.13
CA ASP A 52 -3.46 -1.07 -10.32
C ASP A 52 -4.23 -0.70 -11.61
N ASN A 53 -5.47 -0.22 -11.47
CA ASN A 53 -6.32 0.18 -12.60
C ASN A 53 -6.40 1.70 -12.80
N CYS A 54 -5.83 2.52 -11.90
CA CYS A 54 -5.89 3.97 -11.97
C CYS A 54 -4.49 4.60 -11.90
N ASN A 55 -3.86 4.75 -13.06
CA ASN A 55 -2.53 5.39 -13.21
C ASN A 55 -2.48 6.83 -12.70
N TYR A 56 -3.63 7.52 -12.60
CA TYR A 56 -3.72 8.92 -12.16
C TYR A 56 -4.02 9.08 -10.67
N CYS A 57 -4.41 8.01 -9.98
CA CYS A 57 -4.86 8.08 -8.60
C CYS A 57 -3.70 7.93 -7.59
N THR A 58 -2.51 7.50 -8.03
CA THR A 58 -1.39 7.24 -7.11
C THR A 58 -0.03 7.35 -7.82
N PRO A 59 0.46 8.57 -8.12
CA PRO A 59 1.78 8.77 -8.74
C PRO A 59 2.95 8.42 -7.80
N GLU A 60 2.79 8.61 -6.49
CA GLU A 60 3.81 8.32 -5.45
C GLU A 60 4.15 6.81 -5.34
N LEU A 61 3.27 5.94 -5.86
CA LEU A 61 3.40 4.49 -5.77
C LEU A 61 4.14 3.84 -6.94
N GLU A 62 4.50 4.57 -7.99
CA GLU A 62 5.39 4.07 -9.04
C GLU A 62 6.79 3.84 -8.44
N GLU A 63 7.26 4.76 -7.59
CA GLU A 63 8.54 4.67 -6.89
C GLU A 63 8.54 3.56 -5.82
N GLU A 64 7.51 3.47 -4.98
CA GLU A 64 7.37 2.35 -4.01
C GLU A 64 7.25 0.98 -4.73
N ARG A 65 6.57 0.90 -5.88
CA ARG A 65 6.48 -0.33 -6.68
C ARG A 65 7.84 -0.76 -7.20
N GLN A 66 8.67 0.20 -7.64
CA GLN A 66 10.03 -0.10 -8.07
C GLN A 66 10.89 -0.59 -6.90
N GLN A 67 10.73 0.00 -5.71
CA GLN A 67 11.43 -0.44 -4.50
C GLN A 67 11.01 -1.86 -4.08
N GLU A 68 9.72 -2.17 -3.98
CA GLU A 68 9.23 -3.52 -3.64
C GLU A 68 9.66 -4.58 -4.68
N MET A 69 9.68 -4.23 -5.98
CA MET A 69 10.16 -5.14 -7.01
C MET A 69 11.67 -5.37 -6.93
N GLU A 70 12.46 -4.35 -6.64
CA GLU A 70 13.90 -4.49 -6.46
C GLU A 70 14.25 -5.32 -5.22
N GLU A 71 13.57 -5.10 -4.09
CA GLU A 71 13.74 -5.93 -2.88
C GLU A 71 13.41 -7.41 -3.13
N LYS A 72 12.31 -7.69 -3.85
CA LYS A 72 11.98 -9.05 -4.27
C LYS A 72 13.06 -9.63 -5.18
N ARG A 73 13.61 -8.84 -6.11
CA ARG A 73 14.69 -9.30 -7.01
C ARG A 73 15.96 -9.65 -6.24
N ILE A 74 16.36 -8.81 -5.29
CA ILE A 74 17.52 -9.03 -4.41
C ILE A 74 17.32 -10.29 -3.56
N THR A 75 16.14 -10.45 -2.96
CA THR A 75 15.81 -11.62 -2.14
C THR A 75 15.87 -12.92 -2.94
N VAL A 76 15.34 -12.92 -4.16
CA VAL A 76 15.41 -14.07 -5.07
C VAL A 76 16.86 -14.38 -5.45
N GLN A 77 17.66 -13.37 -5.81
CA GLN A 77 19.08 -13.58 -6.11
C GLN A 77 19.85 -14.21 -4.94
N GLN A 78 19.63 -13.72 -3.71
CA GLN A 78 20.27 -14.28 -2.52
C GLN A 78 19.87 -15.74 -2.28
N GLN A 79 18.60 -16.10 -2.50
CA GLN A 79 18.15 -17.50 -2.36
C GLN A 79 18.82 -18.44 -3.36
N PHE A 80 19.04 -18.00 -4.61
CA PHE A 80 19.77 -18.81 -5.59
C PHE A 80 21.25 -18.98 -5.22
N GLN A 81 21.88 -17.94 -4.67
CA GLN A 81 23.29 -17.99 -4.26
C GLN A 81 23.54 -18.97 -3.10
N VAL A 82 22.64 -19.02 -2.13
CA VAL A 82 22.72 -19.96 -0.98
C VAL A 82 22.55 -21.42 -1.41
N LEU A 83 21.81 -21.68 -2.49
CA LEU A 83 21.62 -23.03 -3.05
C LEU A 83 22.85 -23.51 -3.83
N ASP A 84 23.56 -22.63 -4.51
CA ASP A 84 24.79 -22.97 -5.24
C ASP A 84 25.99 -23.21 -4.29
N ASP A 85 26.09 -22.48 -3.17
CA ASP A 85 27.16 -22.65 -2.16
C ASP A 85 26.97 -23.89 -1.26
N SER A 86 25.84 -24.59 -1.35
CA SER A 86 25.53 -25.79 -0.54
C SER A 86 25.92 -27.12 -1.23
N LYS A 87 26.76 -27.09 -2.26
CA LYS A 87 27.16 -28.26 -3.06
C LYS A 87 28.67 -28.49 -3.05
#